data_AF-A0A7S3L8T1-F1
#
_entry.id   AF-A0A7S3L8T1-F1
#
_cell.length_a   1.000
_cell.length_b   1.000
_cell.length_c   1.000
_cell.angle_alpha   90.00
_cell.angle_beta   90.00
_cell.angle_gamma   90.00
#
_symmetry.space_group_name_H-M   'P 1'
#
loop_
_entity.id
_entity.type
_entity.pdbx_description
1 polymer ?
#
loop_
_entity_poly.entity_id
_entity_poly.type
_entity_poly.pdbx_seq_one_letter_code
_entity_poly.pdbx_strand_id
1 'polypeptide(L)'
;TDSYPNCNHFHELSLPWSAQGNISSSVVDDDRLEKLGRGWFRTTWRWDRLDESIVLKTLRIEREFLSEYYDLHNRDAVAMERLTGSPYVVDVYGYCGQSAINELADFPMEDMTYLEKLSRRMRGMYDHESLYLRLGIASSIARGLADVHRASGDGRPMMAHYDINPRNVALFRGARAKINDFNIAEFLHYNPQTNKTCGFP
;
A
#
# COMPACT_ATOMS: atom_id res chain seq x y z
N THR A 1 -19.96 3.02 1.46
CA THR A 1 -19.25 2.21 0.45
C THR A 1 -19.03 0.86 1.06
N ASP A 2 -19.56 -0.17 0.44
CA ASP A 2 -19.49 -1.52 0.99
C ASP A 2 -18.06 -2.09 0.86
N SER A 3 -17.71 -2.99 1.76
CA SER A 3 -16.42 -3.67 1.87
C SER A 3 -16.68 -5.17 1.79
N TYR A 4 -15.88 -5.89 1.00
CA TYR A 4 -16.01 -7.32 0.77
C TYR A 4 -14.66 -8.02 1.02
N PRO A 5 -14.32 -8.34 2.27
CA PRO A 5 -13.05 -8.98 2.62
C PRO A 5 -12.91 -10.38 2.00
N ASN A 6 -11.71 -10.73 1.54
CA ASN A 6 -11.42 -12.03 0.93
C ASN A 6 -10.68 -12.97 1.91
N CYS A 7 -11.29 -13.19 3.08
CA CYS A 7 -10.68 -13.91 4.20
C CYS A 7 -10.23 -15.34 3.89
N ASN A 8 -10.89 -16.07 2.99
CA ASN A 8 -10.45 -17.43 2.64
C ASN A 8 -9.07 -17.41 1.96
N HIS A 9 -8.85 -16.48 1.04
CA HIS A 9 -7.55 -16.30 0.38
C HIS A 9 -6.46 -15.93 1.39
N PHE A 10 -6.83 -15.25 2.48
CA PHE A 10 -5.91 -14.88 3.55
C PHE A 10 -5.67 -15.99 4.57
N HIS A 11 -6.66 -16.82 4.88
CA HIS A 11 -6.56 -17.89 5.88
C HIS A 11 -6.03 -19.21 5.32
N GLU A 12 -6.01 -19.37 4.00
CA GLU A 12 -5.30 -20.46 3.32
C GLU A 12 -3.78 -20.28 3.32
N LEU A 13 -3.29 -19.12 3.77
CA LEU A 13 -1.86 -18.79 3.88
C LEU A 13 -1.22 -19.55 5.06
N SER A 14 -0.33 -20.48 4.75
CA SER A 14 0.49 -21.17 5.76
C SER A 14 1.71 -20.32 6.09
N LEU A 15 1.66 -19.55 7.18
CA LEU A 15 2.81 -18.76 7.61
C LEU A 15 3.91 -19.67 8.15
N PRO A 16 5.19 -19.48 7.73
CA PRO A 16 6.30 -20.26 8.25
C PRO A 16 6.41 -20.11 9.77
N TRP A 17 6.40 -21.24 10.49
CA TRP A 17 6.45 -21.30 11.95
C TRP A 17 7.72 -20.63 12.55
N SER A 18 8.77 -20.48 11.73
CA SER A 18 10.05 -19.87 12.10
C SER A 18 9.98 -18.38 12.47
N ALA A 19 8.89 -17.69 12.15
CA ALA A 19 8.67 -16.29 12.52
C ALA A 19 8.47 -16.05 14.04
N GLN A 20 8.39 -17.11 14.86
CA GLN A 20 8.10 -17.04 16.31
C GLN A 20 9.25 -17.44 17.25
N GLY A 21 10.42 -17.82 16.74
CA GLY A 21 11.62 -18.01 17.57
C GLY A 21 12.48 -19.22 17.19
N ASN A 22 13.79 -19.09 17.45
CA ASN A 22 14.88 -20.02 17.13
C ASN A 22 14.56 -21.50 17.38
N ILE A 23 14.13 -22.24 16.36
CA ILE A 23 14.27 -23.70 16.28
C ILE A 23 14.53 -24.07 14.82
N SER A 24 15.63 -24.79 14.58
CA SER A 24 15.96 -25.42 13.30
C SER A 24 14.99 -26.57 13.05
N SER A 25 14.15 -26.48 12.02
CA SER A 25 13.53 -27.66 11.44
C SER A 25 13.64 -27.63 9.93
N SER A 26 14.31 -28.67 9.44
CA SER A 26 14.49 -29.07 8.04
C SER A 26 13.15 -29.44 7.38
N VAL A 27 12.33 -28.44 7.11
CA VAL A 27 11.29 -28.51 6.09
C VAL A 27 11.79 -27.65 4.94
N VAL A 28 11.75 -28.18 3.72
CA VAL A 28 11.96 -27.38 2.51
C VAL A 28 10.75 -26.45 2.39
N ASP A 29 10.73 -25.41 3.21
CA ASP A 29 9.75 -24.33 3.13
C ASP A 29 10.29 -23.36 2.08
N ASP A 30 9.73 -23.43 0.87
CA ASP A 30 10.02 -22.50 -0.23
C ASP A 30 9.47 -21.09 0.05
N ASP A 31 8.77 -20.94 1.19
CA ASP A 31 8.20 -19.70 1.67
C ASP A 31 9.12 -19.03 2.70
N ARG A 32 9.58 -17.81 2.40
CA ARG A 32 10.41 -17.00 3.29
C ARG A 32 9.65 -15.75 3.73
N LEU A 33 9.50 -15.60 5.05
CA LEU A 33 8.89 -14.42 5.66
C LEU A 33 9.96 -13.55 6.35
N GLU A 34 10.13 -12.32 5.87
CA GLU A 34 11.09 -11.35 6.40
C GLU A 34 10.37 -10.10 6.90
N LYS A 35 10.75 -9.56 8.05
CA LYS A 35 10.15 -8.32 8.58
C LYS A 35 10.74 -7.09 7.87
N LEU A 36 9.91 -6.36 7.13
CA LEU A 36 10.31 -5.11 6.46
C LEU A 36 10.24 -3.89 7.37
N GLY A 37 9.28 -3.87 8.30
CA GLY A 37 9.06 -2.69 9.12
C GLY A 37 7.99 -2.85 10.17
N ARG A 38 7.95 -1.88 11.09
CA ARG A 38 6.96 -1.80 12.15
C ARG A 38 6.25 -0.45 12.06
N GLY A 39 4.99 -0.48 11.65
CA GLY A 39 4.09 0.66 11.75
C GLY A 39 3.52 0.80 13.16
N TRP A 40 2.65 1.80 13.34
CA TRP A 40 2.03 2.04 14.63
C TRP A 40 1.08 0.90 15.06
N PHE A 41 0.25 0.43 14.11
CA PHE A 41 -0.73 -0.66 14.30
C PHE A 41 -0.31 -1.98 13.68
N ARG A 42 0.26 -1.94 12.46
CA ARG A 42 0.60 -3.14 11.69
C ARG A 42 2.10 -3.38 11.64
N THR A 43 2.47 -4.66 11.58
CA THR A 43 3.80 -5.08 11.14
C THR A 43 3.75 -5.39 9.65
N THR A 44 4.78 -4.98 8.93
CA THR A 44 4.92 -5.22 7.49
C THR A 44 5.98 -6.28 7.27
N TRP A 45 5.64 -7.31 6.52
CA TRP A 45 6.48 -8.44 6.18
C TRP A 45 6.62 -8.53 4.67
N ARG A 46 7.81 -8.86 4.19
CA ARG A 46 8.04 -9.40 2.86
C ARG A 46 7.78 -10.89 2.96
N TRP A 47 6.99 -11.41 2.05
CA TRP A 47 6.77 -12.83 1.93
C TRP A 47 7.14 -13.26 0.53
N ASP A 48 8.24 -13.99 0.42
CA ASP A 48 8.64 -14.66 -0.80
C ASP A 48 7.96 -16.02 -0.82
N ARG A 49 7.19 -16.30 -1.87
CA ARG A 49 6.54 -17.57 -2.18
C ARG A 49 7.04 -18.00 -3.56
N LEU A 50 7.10 -19.29 -3.85
CA LEU A 50 7.53 -19.92 -5.13
C LEU A 50 7.92 -18.93 -6.26
N ASP A 51 6.92 -18.29 -6.89
CA ASP A 51 7.11 -17.39 -8.04
C ASP A 51 6.77 -15.91 -7.77
N GLU A 52 6.40 -15.54 -6.54
CA GLU A 52 5.94 -14.19 -6.18
C GLU A 52 6.49 -13.69 -4.85
N SER A 53 6.86 -12.41 -4.82
CA SER A 53 7.17 -11.70 -3.58
C SER A 53 6.08 -10.68 -3.30
N ILE A 54 5.45 -10.79 -2.13
CA ILE A 54 4.34 -9.93 -1.71
C ILE A 54 4.65 -9.24 -0.38
N VAL A 55 3.87 -8.22 -0.07
CA VAL A 55 3.87 -7.54 1.23
C VAL A 55 2.69 -8.02 2.05
N LEU A 56 2.96 -8.69 3.16
CA LEU A 56 1.96 -9.04 4.16
C LEU A 56 1.95 -7.98 5.26
N LYS A 57 0.81 -7.35 5.53
CA LYS A 57 0.60 -6.46 6.67
C LYS A 57 -0.29 -7.19 7.67
N THR A 58 0.14 -7.31 8.92
CA THR A 58 -0.64 -7.95 10.00
C THR A 58 -0.77 -7.03 11.21
N LEU A 59 -1.85 -7.17 11.98
CA LEU A 59 -1.94 -6.52 13.29
C LEU A 59 -0.74 -6.95 14.15
N ARG A 60 -0.15 -5.99 14.85
CA ARG A 60 0.90 -6.31 15.82
C ARG A 60 0.35 -7.20 16.93
N ILE A 61 1.06 -8.28 17.25
CA ILE A 61 0.65 -9.22 18.29
C ILE A 61 0.49 -8.56 19.67
N GLU A 62 1.19 -7.45 19.92
CA GLU A 62 1.11 -6.71 21.17
C GLU A 62 -0.04 -5.68 21.20
N ARG A 63 -0.85 -5.61 20.15
CA ARG A 63 -1.97 -4.67 20.03
C ARG A 63 -3.28 -5.44 20.09
N GLU A 64 -4.23 -4.90 20.85
CA GLU A 64 -5.60 -5.36 20.82
C GLU A 64 -6.28 -4.91 19.53
N PHE A 65 -7.28 -5.69 19.11
CA PHE A 65 -8.18 -5.29 18.05
C PHE A 65 -9.06 -4.14 18.54
N LEU A 66 -9.16 -3.08 17.74
CA LEU A 66 -10.04 -1.95 18.00
C LEU A 66 -10.81 -1.63 16.72
N SER A 67 -12.13 -1.46 16.84
CA SER A 67 -13.05 -1.22 15.72
C SER A 67 -12.68 0.00 14.90
N GLU A 68 -12.20 1.06 15.53
CA GLU A 68 -11.83 2.31 14.89
C GLU A 68 -10.68 2.11 13.91
N TYR A 69 -9.65 1.35 14.32
CA TYR A 69 -8.52 1.03 13.44
C TYR A 69 -8.89 -0.03 12.40
N TYR A 70 -9.85 -0.89 12.70
CA TYR A 70 -10.40 -1.80 11.71
C TYR A 70 -11.05 -1.04 10.56
N ASP A 71 -11.83 0.00 10.86
CA ASP A 71 -12.43 0.85 9.84
C ASP A 71 -11.38 1.59 9.00
N LEU A 72 -10.30 2.08 9.61
CA LEU A 72 -9.19 2.70 8.86
C LEU A 72 -8.48 1.69 7.93
N HIS A 73 -8.19 0.48 8.40
CA HIS A 73 -7.56 -0.54 7.55
C HIS A 73 -8.50 -1.08 6.45
N ASN A 74 -9.81 -1.17 6.73
CA ASN A 74 -10.81 -1.44 5.71
C ASN A 74 -10.83 -0.34 4.66
N ARG A 75 -10.73 0.92 5.10
CA ARG A 75 -10.66 2.07 4.20
C ARG A 75 -9.46 1.98 3.27
N ASP A 76 -8.30 1.65 3.82
CA ASP A 76 -7.06 1.43 3.09
C ASP A 76 -7.24 0.37 1.99
N ALA A 77 -7.78 -0.79 2.35
CA ALA A 77 -7.99 -1.88 1.41
C ALA A 77 -9.02 -1.56 0.32
N VAL A 78 -10.18 -1.01 0.69
CA VAL A 78 -11.24 -0.65 -0.27
C VAL A 78 -10.79 0.47 -1.22
N ALA A 79 -9.94 1.39 -0.76
CA ALA A 79 -9.38 2.43 -1.62
C ALA A 79 -8.46 1.82 -2.69
N MET A 80 -7.53 0.95 -2.30
CA MET A 80 -6.63 0.26 -3.23
C MET A 80 -7.39 -0.69 -4.17
N GLU A 81 -8.44 -1.36 -3.69
CA GLU A 81 -9.30 -2.24 -4.52
C GLU A 81 -9.98 -1.46 -5.65
N ARG A 82 -10.58 -0.30 -5.35
CA ARG A 82 -11.13 0.59 -6.39
C ARG A 82 -10.10 1.16 -7.34
N LEU A 83 -8.84 1.24 -6.91
CA LEU A 83 -7.73 1.83 -7.65
C LEU A 83 -6.80 0.81 -8.30
N THR A 84 -7.15 -0.49 -8.29
CA THR A 84 -6.33 -1.57 -8.88
C THR A 84 -6.04 -1.38 -10.37
N GLY A 85 -6.87 -0.59 -11.08
CA GLY A 85 -6.60 -0.23 -12.47
C GLY A 85 -5.51 0.83 -12.67
N SER A 86 -5.09 1.53 -11.60
CA SER A 86 -4.08 2.58 -11.68
C SER A 86 -2.67 2.00 -11.57
N PRO A 87 -1.77 2.23 -12.53
CA PRO A 87 -0.37 1.82 -12.41
C PRO A 87 0.41 2.68 -11.40
N TYR A 88 -0.23 3.65 -10.75
CA TYR A 88 0.36 4.63 -9.84
C TYR A 88 -0.19 4.52 -8.42
N VAL A 89 -0.92 3.45 -8.10
CA VAL A 89 -1.41 3.10 -6.75
C VAL A 89 -0.97 1.67 -6.45
N VAL A 90 -0.51 1.42 -5.22
CA VAL A 90 -0.07 0.09 -4.79
C VAL A 90 -1.26 -0.87 -4.82
N ASP A 91 -1.07 -2.04 -5.43
CA ASP A 91 -2.14 -3.03 -5.53
C ASP A 91 -2.39 -3.72 -4.18
N VAL A 92 -3.65 -4.06 -3.94
CA VAL A 92 -4.08 -4.94 -2.85
C VAL A 92 -4.56 -6.25 -3.46
N TYR A 93 -3.93 -7.36 -3.08
CA TYR A 93 -4.32 -8.70 -3.54
C TYR A 93 -5.37 -9.32 -2.61
N GLY A 94 -5.41 -8.87 -1.35
CA GLY A 94 -6.47 -9.24 -0.43
C GLY A 94 -6.37 -8.56 0.92
N TYR A 95 -7.45 -8.66 1.69
CA TYR A 95 -7.53 -8.14 3.05
C TYR A 95 -8.58 -8.91 3.84
N CYS A 96 -8.30 -9.06 5.14
CA CYS A 96 -9.21 -9.65 6.10
C CYS A 96 -8.91 -9.09 7.49
N GLY A 97 -9.94 -8.62 8.20
CA GLY A 97 -9.74 -7.95 9.48
C GLY A 97 -8.85 -6.71 9.32
N GLN A 98 -7.77 -6.65 10.09
CA GLN A 98 -6.77 -5.57 10.02
C GLN A 98 -5.53 -5.95 9.21
N SER A 99 -5.60 -7.07 8.48
CA SER A 99 -4.49 -7.59 7.70
C SER A 99 -4.74 -7.41 6.21
N ALA A 100 -3.67 -7.20 5.44
CA ALA A 100 -3.72 -7.00 4.01
C ALA A 100 -2.51 -7.60 3.30
N ILE A 101 -2.70 -8.03 2.06
CA ILE A 101 -1.67 -8.48 1.14
C ILE A 101 -1.56 -7.43 0.04
N ASN A 102 -0.36 -6.92 -0.17
CA ASN A 102 -0.07 -5.87 -1.14
C ASN A 102 1.08 -6.27 -2.06
N GLU A 103 1.16 -5.55 -3.18
CA GLU A 103 2.31 -5.59 -4.09
C GLU A 103 3.62 -5.21 -3.36
N LEU A 104 4.71 -5.91 -3.71
CA LEU A 104 6.05 -5.59 -3.24
C LEU A 104 6.76 -4.59 -4.17
N ALA A 105 7.24 -3.49 -3.59
CA ALA A 105 8.08 -2.51 -4.27
C ALA A 105 9.43 -3.11 -4.70
N ASP A 106 9.81 -2.91 -5.97
CA ASP A 106 10.95 -3.58 -6.60
C ASP A 106 12.05 -2.63 -7.09
N PHE A 107 12.15 -1.43 -6.51
CA PHE A 107 13.11 -0.42 -6.92
C PHE A 107 14.56 -0.97 -6.96
N PRO A 108 15.36 -0.70 -8.03
CA PRO A 108 16.68 -1.31 -8.20
C PRO A 108 17.71 -0.98 -7.13
N MET A 109 17.48 0.11 -6.38
CA MET A 109 18.37 0.52 -5.31
C MET A 109 17.90 -0.08 -3.99
N GLU A 110 18.69 -1.02 -3.47
CA GLU A 110 18.43 -1.72 -2.21
C GLU A 110 18.11 -0.72 -1.09
N ASP A 111 17.14 -1.09 -0.26
CA ASP A 111 16.57 -0.29 0.81
C ASP A 111 15.95 1.07 0.42
N MET A 112 15.83 1.40 -0.87
CA MET A 112 15.28 2.67 -1.34
C MET A 112 13.90 2.52 -1.99
N THR A 113 13.10 1.58 -1.48
CA THR A 113 11.75 1.27 -1.97
C THR A 113 10.69 2.29 -1.56
N TYR A 114 11.04 3.31 -0.78
CA TYR A 114 10.16 4.41 -0.39
C TYR A 114 10.79 5.77 -0.71
N LEU A 115 9.96 6.72 -1.14
CA LEU A 115 10.41 8.06 -1.55
C LEU A 115 11.13 8.82 -0.43
N GLU A 116 10.72 8.64 0.83
CA GLU A 116 11.41 9.25 1.97
C GLU A 116 12.91 8.88 1.99
N LYS A 117 13.24 7.59 1.87
CA LYS A 117 14.65 7.14 1.92
C LYS A 117 15.43 7.63 0.70
N LEU A 118 14.85 7.52 -0.49
CA LEU A 118 15.49 8.01 -1.72
C LEU A 118 15.73 9.52 -1.67
N SER A 119 14.73 10.31 -1.25
CA SER A 119 14.84 11.78 -1.17
C SER A 119 15.92 12.24 -0.19
N ARG A 120 16.11 11.52 0.93
CA ARG A 120 17.21 11.77 1.88
C ARG A 120 18.56 11.47 1.26
N ARG A 121 18.69 10.34 0.55
CA ARG A 121 19.94 9.95 -0.14
C ARG A 121 20.32 10.92 -1.26
N MET A 122 19.33 11.40 -2.01
CA MET A 122 19.54 12.31 -3.14
C MET A 122 19.67 13.79 -2.74
N ARG A 123 19.74 14.12 -1.45
CA ARG A 123 19.84 15.51 -0.99
C ARG A 123 21.14 16.13 -1.50
N GLY A 124 21.04 17.31 -2.12
CA GLY A 124 22.19 18.00 -2.71
C GLY A 124 22.63 17.48 -4.09
N MET A 125 22.00 16.42 -4.61
CA MET A 125 22.21 15.96 -5.98
C MET A 125 21.31 16.74 -6.95
N TYR A 126 21.92 17.31 -7.98
CA TYR A 126 21.26 18.11 -9.02
C TYR A 126 21.85 17.87 -10.41
N ASP A 127 22.57 16.76 -10.60
CA ASP A 127 23.00 16.32 -11.92
C ASP A 127 21.78 15.92 -12.78
N HIS A 128 21.99 15.81 -14.10
CA HIS A 128 20.92 15.53 -15.06
C HIS A 128 20.15 14.23 -14.74
N GLU A 129 20.83 13.17 -14.31
CA GLU A 129 20.18 11.88 -14.00
C GLU A 129 19.28 12.01 -12.77
N SER A 130 19.77 12.69 -11.73
CA SER A 130 19.01 12.93 -10.50
C SER A 130 17.74 13.75 -10.76
N LEU A 131 17.81 14.76 -11.63
CA LEU A 131 16.67 15.60 -11.99
C LEU A 131 15.66 14.83 -12.85
N TYR A 132 16.15 14.02 -13.80
CA TYR A 132 15.29 13.17 -14.63
C TYR A 132 14.52 12.14 -13.79
N LEU A 133 15.19 11.49 -12.84
CA LEU A 133 14.54 10.56 -11.89
C LEU A 133 13.46 11.27 -11.06
N ARG A 134 13.75 12.46 -10.53
CA ARG A 134 12.78 13.26 -9.76
C ARG A 134 11.56 13.64 -10.60
N LEU A 135 11.76 14.01 -11.87
CA LEU A 135 10.66 14.33 -12.77
C LEU A 135 9.77 13.11 -13.04
N GLY A 136 10.36 11.93 -13.27
CA GLY A 136 9.62 10.68 -13.46
C GLY A 136 8.78 10.30 -12.23
N ILE A 137 9.37 10.41 -11.03
CA ILE A 137 8.68 10.17 -9.76
C ILE A 137 7.54 11.18 -9.57
N ALA A 138 7.80 12.48 -9.74
CA ALA A 138 6.80 13.53 -9.57
C ALA A 138 5.63 13.36 -10.56
N SER A 139 5.93 13.00 -11.81
CA SER A 139 4.90 12.70 -12.81
C SER A 139 4.07 11.48 -12.42
N SER A 140 4.68 10.43 -11.85
CA SER A 140 3.96 9.24 -11.39
C SER A 140 3.01 9.59 -10.23
N ILE A 141 3.48 10.35 -9.25
CA ILE A 141 2.67 10.80 -8.10
C ILE A 141 1.50 11.68 -8.57
N ALA A 142 1.75 12.63 -9.48
CA ALA A 142 0.70 13.52 -10.00
C ALA A 142 -0.39 12.74 -10.75
N ARG A 143 -0.01 11.71 -11.54
CA ARG A 143 -0.96 10.83 -12.22
C ARG A 143 -1.72 9.94 -11.24
N GLY A 144 -1.03 9.33 -10.28
CA GLY A 144 -1.69 8.56 -9.21
C GLY A 144 -2.68 9.39 -8.42
N LEU A 145 -2.36 10.64 -8.08
CA LEU A 145 -3.30 11.52 -7.38
C LEU A 145 -4.51 11.87 -8.25
N ALA A 146 -4.31 12.04 -9.57
CA ALA A 146 -5.41 12.23 -10.50
C ALA A 146 -6.32 11.00 -10.61
N ASP A 147 -5.75 9.79 -10.54
CA ASP A 147 -6.49 8.53 -10.52
C ASP A 147 -7.26 8.35 -9.21
N VAL A 148 -6.62 8.65 -8.06
CA VAL A 148 -7.26 8.68 -6.74
C VAL A 148 -8.49 9.56 -6.77
N HIS A 149 -8.37 10.79 -7.29
CA HIS A 149 -9.52 11.68 -7.40
C HIS A 149 -10.61 11.06 -8.31
N ARG A 150 -10.26 10.38 -9.39
CA ARG A 150 -11.22 9.83 -10.38
C ARG A 150 -11.59 8.36 -10.18
N ALA A 151 -11.50 7.82 -8.97
CA ALA A 151 -11.68 6.39 -8.69
C ALA A 151 -13.00 5.75 -9.22
N SER A 152 -14.05 6.54 -9.50
CA SER A 152 -15.32 6.07 -10.09
C SER A 152 -15.31 5.94 -11.62
N GLY A 153 -14.28 6.40 -12.31
CA GLY A 153 -14.18 6.38 -13.78
C GLY A 153 -15.08 7.38 -14.53
N ASP A 154 -16.06 8.01 -13.86
CA ASP A 154 -16.98 8.99 -14.47
C ASP A 154 -16.46 10.44 -14.45
N GLY A 155 -15.19 10.62 -14.08
CA GLY A 155 -14.50 11.92 -14.07
C GLY A 155 -14.80 12.80 -12.85
N ARG A 156 -15.63 12.35 -11.91
CA ARG A 156 -15.95 13.09 -10.67
C ARG A 156 -14.91 12.80 -9.59
N PRO A 157 -14.55 13.80 -8.76
CA PRO A 157 -13.72 13.58 -7.58
C PRO A 157 -14.50 12.73 -6.57
N MET A 158 -14.04 11.51 -6.30
CA MET A 158 -14.70 10.56 -5.40
C MET A 158 -13.85 10.15 -4.20
N MET A 159 -12.57 10.53 -4.18
CA MET A 159 -11.69 10.22 -3.05
C MET A 159 -10.68 11.35 -2.83
N ALA A 160 -10.38 11.64 -1.57
CA ALA A 160 -9.26 12.46 -1.16
C ALA A 160 -8.33 11.63 -0.26
N HIS A 161 -7.02 11.60 -0.52
CA HIS A 161 -6.12 10.74 0.25
C HIS A 161 -5.82 11.24 1.67
N TYR A 162 -5.81 12.57 1.89
CA TYR A 162 -5.46 13.24 3.14
C TYR A 162 -4.05 13.05 3.73
N ASP A 163 -3.22 12.17 3.17
CA ASP A 163 -1.87 11.90 3.70
C ASP A 163 -0.82 11.69 2.60
N ILE A 164 -0.82 12.57 1.59
CA ILE A 164 0.21 12.54 0.54
C ILE A 164 1.52 13.07 1.11
N ASN A 165 2.43 12.15 1.43
CA ASN A 165 3.77 12.45 1.91
C ASN A 165 4.80 11.40 1.44
N PRO A 166 6.12 11.67 1.49
CA PRO A 166 7.14 10.76 0.97
C PRO A 166 7.20 9.35 1.60
N ARG A 167 6.64 9.14 2.80
CA ARG A 167 6.56 7.81 3.44
C ARG A 167 5.46 6.94 2.81
N ASN A 168 4.45 7.57 2.22
CA ASN A 168 3.28 6.93 1.64
C ASN A 168 3.41 6.77 0.11
N VAL A 169 4.64 6.85 -0.40
CA VAL A 169 4.96 6.64 -1.81
C VAL A 169 6.02 5.55 -1.93
N ALA A 170 5.60 4.41 -2.49
CA ALA A 170 6.46 3.28 -2.81
C ALA A 170 7.10 3.47 -4.20
N LEU A 171 8.31 2.96 -4.38
CA LEU A 171 9.10 3.10 -5.61
C LEU A 171 9.28 1.75 -6.28
N PHE A 172 9.11 1.74 -7.60
CA PHE A 172 9.17 0.58 -8.48
C PHE A 172 10.16 0.83 -9.61
N ARG A 173 10.57 -0.24 -10.30
CA ARG A 173 11.45 -0.13 -11.48
C ARG A 173 10.91 0.86 -12.51
N GLY A 174 11.84 1.49 -13.22
CA GLY A 174 11.51 2.47 -14.26
C GLY A 174 11.01 3.81 -13.73
N ALA A 175 11.47 4.24 -12.54
CA ALA A 175 11.06 5.49 -11.89
C ALA A 175 9.54 5.60 -11.62
N ARG A 176 8.85 4.47 -11.54
CA ARG A 176 7.42 4.42 -11.25
C ARG A 176 7.24 4.57 -9.75
N ALA A 177 6.49 5.58 -9.36
CA ALA A 177 6.10 5.81 -7.97
C ALA A 177 4.62 5.46 -7.80
N LYS A 178 4.30 4.68 -6.77
CA LYS A 178 2.93 4.29 -6.45
C LYS A 178 2.51 4.83 -5.08
N ILE A 179 1.31 5.41 -5.01
CA ILE A 179 0.70 5.92 -3.78
C ILE A 179 0.18 4.74 -2.93
N ASN A 180 0.30 4.85 -1.61
CA ASN A 180 -0.06 3.82 -0.62
C ASN A 180 -0.60 4.50 0.66
N ASP A 181 -1.11 3.70 1.60
CA ASP A 181 -1.59 4.13 2.93
C ASP A 181 -2.81 5.07 2.89
N PHE A 182 -3.94 4.50 2.50
CA PHE A 182 -5.24 5.18 2.40
C PHE A 182 -6.05 5.10 3.70
N ASN A 183 -5.41 4.83 4.84
CA ASN A 183 -6.09 4.63 6.13
C ASN A 183 -7.03 5.79 6.49
N ILE A 184 -6.62 7.02 6.18
CA ILE A 184 -7.41 8.25 6.44
C ILE A 184 -7.94 8.90 5.17
N ALA A 185 -7.94 8.19 4.03
CA ALA A 185 -8.57 8.69 2.83
C ALA A 185 -10.05 8.99 3.09
N GLU A 186 -10.69 9.83 2.29
CA GLU A 186 -12.10 10.14 2.43
C GLU A 186 -12.81 9.83 1.12
N PHE A 187 -13.86 9.03 1.20
CA PHE A 187 -14.72 8.72 0.06
C PHE A 187 -15.79 9.79 -0.04
N LEU A 188 -15.69 10.62 -1.08
CA LEU A 188 -16.67 11.68 -1.31
C LEU A 188 -17.98 11.06 -1.80
N HIS A 189 -19.06 11.37 -1.09
CA HIS A 189 -20.38 10.90 -1.48
C HIS A 189 -20.95 11.74 -2.61
N TYR A 190 -21.65 11.08 -3.52
CA TYR A 190 -22.35 11.71 -4.62
C TYR A 190 -23.83 11.34 -4.54
N ASN A 191 -24.69 12.34 -4.59
CA ASN A 191 -26.13 12.13 -4.65
C ASN A 191 -26.59 12.11 -6.12
N PRO A 192 -26.95 10.94 -6.68
CA PRO A 192 -27.36 10.82 -8.07
C PRO A 192 -28.70 11.51 -8.36
N GLN A 193 -29.55 11.71 -7.35
CA GLN A 193 -30.87 12.34 -7.53
C GLN A 193 -30.75 13.86 -7.70
N THR A 194 -29.78 14.48 -7.00
CA THR A 194 -29.59 15.94 -7.05
C THR A 194 -28.42 16.36 -7.93
N ASN A 195 -27.66 15.40 -8.47
CA ASN A 195 -26.41 15.62 -9.20
C ASN A 195 -25.40 16.49 -8.42
N LYS A 196 -25.37 16.34 -7.09
CA LYS A 196 -24.47 17.08 -6.20
C LYS A 196 -23.51 16.13 -5.51
N THR A 197 -22.25 16.53 -5.45
CA THR A 197 -21.29 15.95 -4.50
C THR A 197 -21.63 16.47 -3.11
N CYS A 198 -21.47 15.62 -2.10
CA CYS A 198 -21.33 16.13 -0.73
C CYS A 198 -20.11 17.06 -0.70
N GLY A 199 -20.19 18.13 0.08
CA GLY A 199 -19.04 19.00 0.30
C GLY A 199 -17.92 18.24 1.00
N PHE A 200 -16.71 18.79 0.94
CA PHE A 200 -15.68 18.40 1.88
C PHE A 200 -16.15 18.80 3.29
N PRO A 201 -16.16 17.87 4.26
CA PRO A 201 -16.49 18.18 5.66
C PRO A 201 -15.49 19.17 6.29
#